data_AF-A0A8D0NJS8-F1
#
_entry.id   AF-A0A8D0NJS8-F1
#
_cell.length_a   1.000
_cell.length_b   1.000
_cell.length_c   1.000
_cell.angle_alpha   90.00
_cell.angle_beta   90.00
_cell.angle_gamma   90.00
#
_symmetry.space_group_name_H-M   'P 1'
#
loop_
_entity.id
_entity.type
_entity.pdbx_description
1 polymer ?
#
loop_
_entity_poly.entity_id
_entity_poly.type
_entity_poly.pdbx_seq_one_letter_code
_entity_poly.pdbx_strand_id
1 'polypeptide(L)'
;TQQLMNQPEHEREKEVALLRRSVAEKERARAASDILCRSLADETHQLRRTLAATAHMCQHLAKCLDERQRAQGDVGERGPETECASGDASVQAVVEKLQEENRLLKQKVTHVEDLNARWQRYDASRDEYVRGLHAQLRGLQAPLEPERLQKEIARLNRQLEEKVDACAEAKQELASARRARDAALERVQMLEQQILAYKDDFSSERADRERAQTRIHELEEQVASLRHQVSWRQDSREPGSCRVRTGGNTPAYLEADASELAVPGGRRFGTGSPWLELPAEGKRPGATARGQGDLQCPHCLRYFSDEQGEELFRHVAECCQ
;
A
#
# COMPACT_ATOMS: atom_id res chain seq x y z
N THR A 1 -18.07 -0.97 -9.21
CA THR A 1 -17.50 -1.68 -10.37
C THR A 1 -16.60 -0.80 -11.25
N GLN A 2 -16.85 0.52 -11.37
CA GLN A 2 -15.97 1.43 -12.13
C GLN A 2 -14.52 1.56 -11.60
N GLN A 3 -14.30 1.48 -10.28
CA GLN A 3 -12.94 1.60 -9.70
C GLN A 3 -11.99 0.45 -10.07
N LEU A 4 -12.50 -0.75 -10.34
CA LEU A 4 -11.68 -1.91 -10.75
C LEU A 4 -11.26 -1.81 -12.22
N MET A 5 -12.09 -1.20 -13.07
CA MET A 5 -11.78 -0.99 -14.49
C MET A 5 -10.71 0.11 -14.69
N ASN A 6 -10.68 1.10 -13.79
CA ASN A 6 -9.73 2.23 -13.86
C ASN A 6 -8.39 1.96 -13.15
N GLN A 7 -8.25 0.83 -12.46
CA GLN A 7 -7.02 0.43 -11.77
C GLN A 7 -5.81 0.26 -12.72
N PRO A 8 -5.93 -0.45 -13.87
CA PRO A 8 -4.84 -0.54 -14.84
C PRO A 8 -4.49 0.79 -15.51
N GLU A 9 -5.46 1.69 -15.70
CA GLU A 9 -5.21 3.02 -16.24
C GLU A 9 -4.42 3.88 -15.25
N HIS A 10 -4.80 3.83 -13.97
CA HIS A 10 -4.11 4.54 -12.90
C HIS A 10 -2.68 4.02 -12.67
N GLU A 11 -2.43 2.73 -12.85
CA GLU A 11 -1.09 2.13 -12.80
C GLU A 11 -0.22 2.61 -13.96
N ARG A 12 -0.78 2.66 -15.18
CA ARG A 12 -0.11 3.24 -16.36
C ARG A 12 0.20 4.72 -16.17
N GLU A 13 -0.70 5.49 -15.59
CA GLU A 13 -0.47 6.91 -15.30
C GLU A 13 0.68 7.10 -14.30
N LYS A 14 0.78 6.26 -13.26
CA LYS A 14 1.90 6.26 -12.32
C LYS A 14 3.21 5.90 -13.01
N GLU A 15 3.21 4.89 -13.87
CA GLU A 15 4.38 4.50 -14.64
C GLU A 15 4.85 5.62 -15.58
N VAL A 16 3.92 6.26 -16.30
CA VAL A 16 4.20 7.42 -17.14
C VAL A 16 4.76 8.58 -16.32
N ALA A 17 4.22 8.84 -15.12
CA ALA A 17 4.74 9.89 -14.24
C ALA A 17 6.18 9.59 -13.75
N LEU A 18 6.47 8.32 -13.41
CA LEU A 18 7.82 7.88 -13.04
C LEU A 18 8.79 7.98 -14.22
N LEU A 19 8.38 7.56 -15.41
CA LEU A 19 9.19 7.67 -16.62
C LEU A 19 9.48 9.14 -16.97
N ARG A 20 8.48 10.02 -16.89
CA ARG A 20 8.67 11.47 -17.10
C ARG A 20 9.67 12.06 -16.10
N ARG A 21 9.61 11.64 -14.83
CA ARG A 21 10.56 12.07 -13.81
C ARG A 21 11.99 11.60 -14.12
N SER A 22 12.16 10.33 -14.48
CA SER A 22 13.47 9.77 -14.84
C SER A 22 14.04 10.41 -16.10
N VAL A 23 13.23 10.71 -17.11
CA VAL A 23 13.66 11.46 -18.29
C VAL A 23 14.11 12.86 -17.91
N ALA A 24 13.34 13.60 -17.12
CA ALA A 24 13.73 14.93 -16.66
C ALA A 24 15.03 14.92 -15.84
N GLU A 25 15.25 13.89 -15.00
CA GLU A 25 16.50 13.72 -14.26
C GLU A 25 17.69 13.43 -15.18
N LYS A 26 17.51 12.55 -16.18
CA LYS A 26 18.54 12.28 -17.19
C LYS A 26 18.87 13.50 -18.03
N GLU A 27 17.88 14.30 -18.40
CA GLU A 27 18.09 15.57 -19.13
C GLU A 27 18.86 16.58 -18.29
N ARG A 28 18.53 16.73 -17.00
CA ARG A 28 19.32 17.58 -16.08
C ARG A 28 20.76 17.10 -15.94
N ALA A 29 20.97 15.79 -15.79
CA ALA A 29 22.30 15.21 -15.69
C ALA A 29 23.12 15.44 -16.98
N ARG A 30 22.49 15.29 -18.15
CA ARG A 30 23.12 15.61 -19.45
C ARG A 30 23.49 17.09 -19.55
N ALA A 31 22.57 17.99 -19.21
CA ALA A 31 22.84 19.44 -19.22
C ALA A 31 24.00 19.83 -18.28
N ALA A 32 24.05 19.24 -17.08
CA ALA A 32 25.17 19.46 -16.16
C ALA A 32 26.50 18.92 -16.73
N SER A 33 26.48 17.73 -17.33
CA SER A 33 27.65 17.16 -18.01
C SER A 33 28.13 18.04 -19.15
N ASP A 34 27.23 18.58 -19.97
CA ASP A 34 27.58 19.46 -21.10
C ASP A 34 28.23 20.76 -20.63
N ILE A 35 27.75 21.34 -19.53
CA ILE A 35 28.34 22.53 -18.92
C ILE A 35 29.77 22.23 -18.41
N LEU A 36 29.97 21.09 -17.73
CA LEU A 36 31.29 20.68 -17.26
C LEU A 36 32.26 20.43 -18.42
N CYS A 37 31.82 19.75 -19.48
CA CYS A 37 32.63 19.52 -20.67
C CYS A 37 33.05 20.84 -21.33
N ARG A 38 32.15 21.82 -21.43
CA ARG A 38 32.47 23.16 -21.97
C ARG A 38 33.46 23.91 -21.06
N SER A 39 33.23 23.92 -19.75
CA SER A 39 34.14 24.56 -18.78
C SER A 39 35.55 23.98 -18.84
N LEU A 40 35.67 22.65 -18.87
CA LEU A 40 36.96 21.97 -18.99
C LEU A 40 37.67 22.29 -20.32
N ALA A 41 36.92 22.38 -21.43
CA ALA A 41 37.47 22.79 -22.71
C ALA A 41 37.99 24.24 -22.66
N ASP A 42 37.21 25.16 -22.07
CA ASP A 42 37.58 26.57 -21.92
C ASP A 42 38.82 26.75 -21.03
N GLU A 43 38.89 26.05 -19.90
CA GLU A 43 40.07 26.02 -19.03
C GLU A 43 41.30 25.48 -19.77
N THR A 44 41.13 24.41 -20.54
CA THR A 44 42.22 23.84 -21.36
C THR A 44 42.71 24.86 -22.40
N HIS A 45 41.80 25.56 -23.06
CA HIS A 45 42.14 26.62 -24.01
C HIS A 45 42.81 27.81 -23.34
N GLN A 46 42.40 28.18 -22.13
CA GLN A 46 43.04 29.24 -21.35
C GLN A 46 44.45 28.85 -20.92
N LEU A 47 44.63 27.63 -20.40
CA LEU A 47 45.95 27.11 -20.03
C LEU A 47 46.90 27.07 -21.23
N ARG A 48 46.42 26.60 -22.39
CA ARG A 48 47.21 26.63 -23.64
C ARG A 48 47.62 28.04 -24.04
N ARG A 49 46.72 29.03 -23.93
CA ARG A 49 47.04 30.44 -24.21
C ARG A 49 48.07 31.00 -23.24
N THR A 50 47.94 30.73 -21.94
CA THR A 50 48.91 31.15 -20.93
C THR A 50 50.28 30.49 -21.14
N LEU A 51 50.30 29.19 -21.48
CA LEU A 51 51.53 28.47 -21.78
C LEU A 51 52.23 29.04 -23.03
N ALA A 52 51.46 29.37 -24.08
CA ALA A 52 52.00 30.02 -25.27
C ALA A 52 52.57 31.42 -24.96
N ALA A 53 51.85 32.23 -24.17
CA ALA A 53 52.32 33.57 -23.78
C ALA A 53 53.61 33.50 -22.94
N THR A 54 53.67 32.58 -21.96
CA THR A 54 54.88 32.36 -21.15
C THR A 54 56.04 31.84 -21.99
N ALA A 55 55.80 30.92 -22.94
CA ALA A 55 56.81 30.46 -23.88
C ALA A 55 57.38 31.60 -24.74
N HIS A 56 56.52 32.49 -25.26
CA HIS A 56 56.98 33.68 -25.99
C HIS A 56 57.82 34.62 -25.12
N MET A 57 57.44 34.80 -23.86
CA MET A 57 58.19 35.63 -22.91
C MET A 57 59.56 35.03 -22.61
N CYS A 58 59.65 33.72 -22.40
CA CYS A 58 60.91 33.00 -22.25
C CYS A 58 61.79 33.11 -23.51
N GLN A 59 61.22 32.97 -24.71
CA GLN A 59 61.94 33.17 -25.97
C GLN A 59 62.47 34.60 -26.11
N HIS A 60 61.70 35.61 -25.69
CA HIS A 60 62.13 37.00 -25.72
C HIS A 60 63.30 37.24 -24.75
N LEU A 61 63.20 36.74 -23.52
CA LEU A 61 64.28 36.85 -22.53
C LEU A 61 65.55 36.15 -23.01
N ALA A 62 65.44 34.96 -23.63
CA ALA A 62 66.59 34.26 -24.21
C ALA A 62 67.29 35.12 -25.28
N LYS A 63 66.53 35.74 -26.19
CA LYS A 63 67.08 36.66 -27.21
C LYS A 63 67.78 37.86 -26.59
N CYS A 64 67.16 38.51 -25.59
CA CYS A 64 67.78 39.65 -24.91
C CYS A 64 69.07 39.27 -24.18
N LEU A 65 69.15 38.06 -23.62
CA LEU A 65 70.37 37.55 -22.99
C LEU A 65 71.47 37.26 -24.02
N ASP A 66 71.12 36.67 -25.16
CA ASP A 66 72.07 36.42 -26.26
C ASP A 66 72.64 37.74 -26.83
N GLU A 67 71.80 38.76 -27.01
CA GLU A 67 72.21 40.10 -27.46
C GLU A 67 73.12 40.79 -26.44
N ARG A 68 72.79 40.68 -25.14
CA ARG A 68 73.61 41.24 -24.06
C ARG A 68 74.98 40.56 -23.94
N GLN A 69 75.05 39.24 -24.09
CA GLN A 69 76.32 38.51 -24.08
C GLN A 69 77.21 38.88 -25.28
N ARG A 70 76.60 39.10 -26.46
CA ARG A 70 77.34 39.60 -27.64
C ARG A 70 77.87 41.03 -27.46
N ALA A 71 77.13 41.90 -26.77
CA ALA A 71 77.56 43.26 -26.46
C ALA A 71 78.62 43.34 -25.36
N GLN A 72 78.63 42.39 -24.41
CA GLN A 72 79.55 42.37 -23.27
C GLN A 72 80.89 41.69 -23.59
N GLY A 73 80.98 40.94 -24.70
CA GLY A 73 82.23 40.36 -25.18
C GLY A 73 83.27 41.36 -25.74
N ASP A 74 82.94 42.66 -25.81
CA ASP A 74 83.78 43.70 -26.45
C ASP A 74 84.35 44.75 -25.47
N VAL A 75 84.08 44.62 -24.15
CA VAL A 75 84.60 45.57 -23.14
C VAL A 75 85.24 44.81 -21.99
N GLY A 76 86.46 44.33 -22.26
CA GLY A 76 87.37 43.80 -21.26
C GLY A 76 87.87 44.90 -20.33
N GLU A 77 87.69 44.67 -19.04
CA GLU A 77 88.03 45.53 -17.91
C GLU A 77 89.47 46.10 -17.96
N ARG A 78 89.59 47.39 -17.63
CA ARG A 78 90.80 47.96 -17.05
C ARG A 78 90.42 48.99 -15.98
N GLY A 79 90.51 48.58 -14.73
CA GLY A 79 90.85 49.51 -13.64
C GLY A 79 92.28 50.01 -13.82
N PRO A 80 92.58 51.22 -13.33
CA PRO A 80 93.65 51.25 -12.33
C PRO A 80 93.34 52.17 -11.16
N GLU A 81 93.65 51.62 -9.98
CA GLU A 81 93.86 52.34 -8.73
C GLU A 81 95.07 53.28 -8.87
N THR A 82 95.02 54.44 -8.21
CA THR A 82 96.18 55.32 -8.01
C THR A 82 96.05 55.98 -6.64
N GLU A 83 97.00 55.67 -5.76
CA GLU A 83 97.09 56.23 -4.41
C GLU A 83 97.95 57.52 -4.35
N CYS A 84 97.70 58.26 -3.26
CA CYS A 84 98.57 59.17 -2.52
C CYS A 84 98.59 60.68 -2.91
N ALA A 85 98.15 61.47 -1.90
CA ALA A 85 98.18 62.94 -1.72
C ALA A 85 96.84 63.71 -1.87
N SER A 86 95.70 63.00 -1.89
CA SER A 86 94.32 63.58 -1.88
C SER A 86 93.43 62.97 -0.76
N GLY A 87 94.04 62.50 0.33
CA GLY A 87 93.36 61.70 1.36
C GLY A 87 92.21 62.42 2.05
N ASP A 88 92.41 63.67 2.48
CA ASP A 88 91.37 64.38 3.25
C ASP A 88 90.20 64.84 2.37
N ALA A 89 90.45 65.27 1.12
CA ALA A 89 89.39 65.62 0.18
C ALA A 89 88.60 64.36 -0.29
N SER A 90 89.30 63.24 -0.48
CA SER A 90 88.70 61.93 -0.77
C SER A 90 87.85 61.42 0.39
N VAL A 91 88.35 61.51 1.63
CA VAL A 91 87.63 61.10 2.84
C VAL A 91 86.43 62.01 3.08
N GLN A 92 86.56 63.33 2.89
CA GLN A 92 85.45 64.28 2.97
C GLN A 92 84.35 63.97 1.95
N ALA A 93 84.72 63.67 0.69
CA ALA A 93 83.77 63.27 -0.34
C ALA A 93 83.05 61.94 -0.02
N VAL A 94 83.76 60.99 0.60
CA VAL A 94 83.16 59.73 1.08
C VAL A 94 82.20 60.00 2.24
N VAL A 95 82.53 60.90 3.17
CA VAL A 95 81.65 61.29 4.29
C VAL A 95 80.38 61.96 3.77
N GLU A 96 80.49 62.89 2.82
CA GLU A 96 79.33 63.54 2.19
C GLU A 96 78.44 62.54 1.46
N LYS A 97 79.05 61.58 0.74
CA LYS A 97 78.32 60.51 0.07
C LYS A 97 77.58 59.61 1.07
N LEU A 98 78.22 59.22 2.17
CA LEU A 98 77.60 58.44 3.24
C LEU A 98 76.48 59.22 3.94
N GLN A 99 76.60 60.54 4.10
CA GLN A 99 75.55 61.38 4.66
C GLN A 99 74.32 61.43 3.74
N GLU A 100 74.52 61.58 2.44
CA GLU A 100 73.42 61.55 1.46
C GLU A 100 72.78 60.15 1.37
N GLU A 101 73.58 59.09 1.40
CA GLU A 101 73.09 57.71 1.49
C GLU A 101 72.30 57.48 2.79
N ASN A 102 72.76 58.00 3.92
CA ASN A 102 72.05 57.93 5.19
C ASN A 102 70.73 58.70 5.14
N ARG A 103 70.71 59.85 4.46
CA ARG A 103 69.49 60.63 4.20
C ARG A 103 68.51 59.84 3.33
N LEU A 104 68.99 59.21 2.26
CA LEU A 104 68.19 58.39 1.37
C LEU A 104 67.65 57.13 2.08
N LEU A 105 68.46 56.48 2.92
CA LEU A 105 68.04 55.33 3.71
C LEU A 105 66.94 55.73 4.70
N LYS A 106 67.07 56.88 5.38
CA LYS A 106 66.01 57.42 6.25
C LYS A 106 64.71 57.64 5.48
N GLN A 107 64.77 58.24 4.28
CA GLN A 107 63.60 58.42 3.42
C GLN A 107 62.96 57.08 2.98
N LYS A 108 63.78 56.07 2.66
CA LYS A 108 63.31 54.72 2.32
C LYS A 108 62.66 54.03 3.52
N VAL A 109 63.22 54.18 4.71
CA VAL A 109 62.64 53.65 5.96
C VAL A 109 61.27 54.27 6.21
N THR A 110 61.15 55.60 6.17
CA THR A 110 59.86 56.27 6.34
C THR A 110 58.83 55.82 5.29
N HIS A 111 59.27 55.60 4.05
CA HIS A 111 58.39 55.12 2.98
C HIS A 111 57.87 53.69 3.24
N VAL A 112 58.72 52.80 3.75
CA VAL A 112 58.33 51.42 4.10
C VAL A 112 57.44 51.41 5.33
N GLU A 113 57.71 52.26 6.33
CA GLU A 113 56.85 52.43 7.50
C GLU A 113 55.43 52.88 7.08
N ASP A 114 55.32 53.85 6.16
CA ASP A 114 54.04 54.29 5.60
C ASP A 114 53.30 53.17 4.86
N LEU A 115 54.03 52.37 4.07
CA LEU A 115 53.46 51.21 3.38
C LEU A 115 52.96 50.16 4.38
N ASN A 116 53.73 49.89 5.43
CA ASN A 116 53.35 48.95 6.49
C ASN A 116 52.10 49.43 7.23
N ALA A 117 52.03 50.72 7.58
CA ALA A 117 50.85 51.31 8.21
C ALA A 117 49.60 51.26 7.32
N ARG A 118 49.76 51.34 5.98
CA ARG A 118 48.66 51.13 5.02
C ARG A 118 48.24 49.66 4.97
N TRP A 119 49.20 48.74 4.93
CA TRP A 119 48.94 47.30 4.89
C TRP A 119 48.22 46.82 6.16
N GLN A 120 48.66 47.25 7.34
CA GLN A 120 48.01 46.92 8.61
C GLN A 120 46.55 47.39 8.66
N ARG A 121 46.25 48.59 8.14
CA ARG A 121 44.88 49.09 8.03
C ARG A 121 44.02 48.25 7.09
N TYR A 122 44.59 47.83 5.95
CA TYR A 122 43.91 46.95 5.02
C TYR A 122 43.63 45.58 5.65
N ASP A 123 44.61 44.99 6.34
CA ASP A 123 44.46 43.68 6.98
C ASP A 123 43.41 43.72 8.10
N ALA A 124 43.42 44.76 8.93
CA ALA A 124 42.39 44.98 9.95
C ALA A 124 40.98 45.13 9.34
N SER A 125 40.84 45.91 8.26
CA SER A 125 39.56 46.08 7.56
C SER A 125 39.08 44.79 6.89
N ARG A 126 39.99 44.02 6.30
CA ARG A 126 39.71 42.70 5.74
C ARG A 126 39.21 41.75 6.82
N ASP A 127 39.86 41.72 7.98
CA ASP A 127 39.45 40.89 9.10
C ASP A 127 38.06 41.25 9.62
N GLU A 128 37.75 42.55 9.72
CA GLU A 128 36.39 43.02 10.07
C GLU A 128 35.35 42.59 9.05
N TYR A 129 35.66 42.71 7.75
CA TYR A 129 34.78 42.26 6.68
C TYR A 129 34.52 40.75 6.75
N VAL A 130 35.58 39.96 6.93
CA VAL A 130 35.48 38.50 7.09
C VAL A 130 34.67 38.15 8.33
N ARG A 131 34.90 38.80 9.47
CA ARG A 131 34.09 38.62 10.69
C ARG A 131 32.62 38.95 10.44
N GLY A 132 32.34 40.02 9.70
CA GLY A 132 30.99 40.41 9.29
C GLY A 132 30.30 39.33 8.44
N LEU A 133 30.99 38.78 7.44
CA LEU A 133 30.47 37.67 6.62
C LEU A 133 30.18 36.42 7.46
N HIS A 134 31.06 36.06 8.40
CA HIS A 134 30.83 34.93 9.30
C HIS A 134 29.60 35.14 10.19
N ALA A 135 29.40 36.36 10.69
CA ALA A 135 28.21 36.69 11.48
C ALA A 135 26.92 36.61 10.64
N GLN A 136 26.95 37.09 9.39
CA GLN A 136 25.82 36.99 8.46
C GLN A 136 25.49 35.53 8.12
N LEU A 137 26.50 34.71 7.80
CA LEU A 137 26.32 33.29 7.54
C LEU A 137 25.76 32.56 8.77
N ARG A 138 26.23 32.89 9.96
CA ARG A 138 25.71 32.31 11.21
C ARG A 138 24.27 32.76 11.50
N GLY A 139 23.92 34.01 11.19
CA GLY A 139 22.55 34.52 11.30
C GLY A 139 21.59 33.85 10.32
N LEU A 140 22.05 33.53 9.10
CA LEU A 140 21.30 32.76 8.10
C LEU A 140 21.19 31.27 8.46
N GLN A 141 22.22 30.70 9.10
CA GLN A 141 22.25 29.32 9.59
C GLN A 141 21.67 29.16 11.01
N ALA A 142 20.79 30.07 11.46
CA ALA A 142 20.17 29.98 12.78
C ALA A 142 19.59 28.55 13.02
N PRO A 143 20.08 27.80 14.03
CA PRO A 143 19.71 26.39 14.26
C PRO A 143 18.24 26.12 14.63
N LEU A 144 17.44 27.17 14.79
CA LEU A 144 16.05 27.08 15.27
C LEU A 144 15.04 26.64 14.18
N GLU A 145 15.31 26.91 12.91
CA GLU A 145 14.45 26.46 11.80
C GLU A 145 14.63 24.96 11.47
N PRO A 146 15.85 24.40 11.40
CA PRO A 146 16.05 22.96 11.17
C PRO A 146 15.38 22.08 12.23
N GLU A 147 15.49 22.41 13.51
CA GLU A 147 14.87 21.63 14.58
C GLU A 147 13.34 21.72 14.56
N ARG A 148 12.78 22.89 14.28
CA ARG A 148 11.33 23.07 14.14
C ARG A 148 10.78 22.29 12.96
N LEU A 149 11.46 22.34 11.82
CA LEU A 149 11.11 21.57 10.63
C LEU A 149 11.25 20.06 10.87
N GLN A 150 12.30 19.62 11.56
CA GLN A 150 12.47 18.21 11.93
C GLN A 150 11.35 17.72 12.86
N LYS A 151 10.96 18.50 13.86
CA LYS A 151 9.82 18.18 14.74
C LYS A 151 8.51 18.10 13.97
N GLU A 152 8.30 19.00 13.01
CA GLU A 152 7.11 19.00 12.17
C GLU A 152 7.09 17.81 11.20
N ILE A 153 8.23 17.46 10.60
CA ILE A 153 8.38 16.25 9.78
C ILE A 153 8.07 15.00 10.61
N ALA A 154 8.61 14.90 11.83
CA ALA A 154 8.32 13.78 12.72
C ALA A 154 6.82 13.70 13.09
N ARG A 155 6.18 14.85 13.35
CA ARG A 155 4.75 14.93 13.62
C ARG A 155 3.92 14.44 12.43
N LEU A 156 4.25 14.92 11.23
CA LEU A 156 3.54 14.54 10.00
C LEU A 156 3.76 13.08 9.64
N ASN A 157 4.98 12.55 9.83
CA ASN A 157 5.27 11.13 9.61
C ASN A 157 4.44 10.24 10.53
N ARG A 158 4.36 10.57 11.83
CA ARG A 158 3.50 9.84 12.77
C ARG A 158 2.03 9.87 12.34
N GLN A 159 1.52 11.03 11.89
CA GLN A 159 0.16 11.14 11.39
C GLN A 159 -0.07 10.32 10.11
N LEU A 160 0.94 10.25 9.24
CA LEU A 160 0.87 9.44 8.04
C LEU A 160 0.84 7.94 8.37
N GLU A 161 1.70 7.49 9.29
CA GLU A 161 1.73 6.12 9.80
C GLU A 161 0.37 5.73 10.39
N GLU A 162 -0.19 6.54 11.29
CA GLU A 162 -1.52 6.34 11.87
C GLU A 162 -2.62 6.22 10.78
N LYS A 163 -2.55 7.03 9.72
CA LYS A 163 -3.51 6.96 8.60
C LYS A 163 -3.30 5.75 7.71
N VAL A 164 -2.06 5.32 7.50
CA VAL A 164 -1.72 4.11 6.76
C VAL A 164 -2.24 2.89 7.51
N ASP A 165 -2.02 2.82 8.82
CA ASP A 165 -2.49 1.73 9.68
C ASP A 165 -4.01 1.65 9.71
N ALA A 166 -4.70 2.78 9.92
CA ALA A 166 -6.17 2.83 9.85
C ALA A 166 -6.72 2.39 8.48
N CYS A 167 -6.02 2.75 7.39
CA CYS A 167 -6.37 2.28 6.05
C CYS A 167 -6.09 0.79 5.84
N ALA A 168 -5.08 0.23 6.49
CA ALA A 168 -4.79 -1.21 6.46
C ALA A 168 -5.87 -2.01 7.20
N GLU A 169 -6.27 -1.54 8.38
CA GLU A 169 -7.37 -2.11 9.17
C GLU A 169 -8.69 -2.09 8.40
N ALA A 170 -9.07 -0.94 7.85
CA ALA A 170 -10.29 -0.81 7.05
C ALA A 170 -10.29 -1.73 5.81
N LYS A 171 -9.14 -1.93 5.16
CA LYS A 171 -9.01 -2.90 4.06
C LYS A 171 -9.20 -4.34 4.52
N GLN A 172 -8.67 -4.69 5.69
CA GLN A 172 -8.82 -6.02 6.26
C GLN A 172 -10.28 -6.29 6.64
N GLU A 173 -10.97 -5.33 7.24
CA GLU A 173 -12.41 -5.39 7.54
C GLU A 173 -13.25 -5.52 6.28
N LEU A 174 -12.94 -4.74 5.23
CA LEU A 174 -13.64 -4.87 3.96
C LEU A 174 -13.43 -6.26 3.34
N ALA A 175 -12.22 -6.82 3.45
CA ALA A 175 -11.93 -8.17 2.98
C ALA A 175 -12.69 -9.23 3.78
N SER A 176 -12.79 -9.12 5.10
CA SER A 176 -13.58 -10.04 5.93
C SER A 176 -15.08 -9.93 5.62
N ALA A 177 -15.60 -8.71 5.46
CA ALA A 177 -17.00 -8.45 5.08
C ALA A 177 -17.33 -9.04 3.71
N ARG A 178 -16.43 -8.92 2.72
CA ARG A 178 -16.59 -9.56 1.41
C ARG A 178 -16.66 -11.08 1.52
N ARG A 179 -15.75 -11.70 2.28
CA ARG A 179 -15.79 -13.16 2.51
C ARG A 179 -17.09 -13.59 3.19
N ALA A 180 -17.55 -12.84 4.19
CA ALA A 180 -18.82 -13.12 4.87
C ALA A 180 -20.01 -13.00 3.91
N ARG A 181 -20.03 -11.97 3.05
CA ARG A 181 -21.03 -11.81 2.01
C ARG A 181 -21.01 -12.98 1.03
N ASP A 182 -19.83 -13.36 0.55
CA ASP A 182 -19.70 -14.44 -0.43
C ASP A 182 -20.14 -15.79 0.16
N ALA A 183 -19.78 -16.08 1.41
CA ALA A 183 -20.29 -17.24 2.14
C ALA A 183 -21.82 -17.21 2.37
N ALA A 184 -22.40 -16.03 2.59
CA ALA A 184 -23.85 -15.88 2.68
C ALA A 184 -24.53 -16.15 1.34
N LEU A 185 -23.95 -15.69 0.22
CA LEU A 185 -24.45 -15.97 -1.13
C LEU A 185 -24.39 -17.47 -1.45
N GLU A 186 -23.30 -18.14 -1.09
CA GLU A 186 -23.20 -19.61 -1.23
C GLU A 186 -24.29 -20.32 -0.42
N ARG A 187 -24.54 -19.87 0.82
CA ARG A 187 -25.63 -20.42 1.64
C ARG A 187 -27.00 -20.22 1.01
N VAL A 188 -27.27 -19.05 0.43
CA VAL A 188 -28.53 -18.77 -0.28
C VAL A 188 -28.67 -19.71 -1.47
N GLN A 189 -27.64 -19.87 -2.29
CA GLN A 189 -27.66 -20.80 -3.43
C GLN A 189 -27.94 -22.24 -2.99
N MET A 190 -27.32 -22.69 -1.89
CA MET A 190 -27.60 -24.02 -1.35
C MET A 190 -29.05 -24.18 -0.89
N LEU A 191 -29.64 -23.14 -0.27
CA LEU A 191 -31.06 -23.16 0.11
C LEU A 191 -31.99 -23.14 -1.10
N GLU A 192 -31.64 -22.41 -2.16
CA GLU A 192 -32.39 -22.44 -3.42
C GLU A 192 -32.39 -23.85 -4.02
N GLN A 193 -31.24 -24.54 -4.05
CA GLN A 193 -31.17 -25.93 -4.50
C GLN A 193 -32.01 -26.86 -3.60
N GLN A 194 -32.00 -26.65 -2.29
CA GLN A 194 -32.83 -27.42 -1.37
C GLN A 194 -34.33 -27.23 -1.65
N ILE A 195 -34.77 -25.99 -1.91
CA ILE A 195 -36.16 -25.69 -2.26
C ILE A 195 -36.55 -26.40 -3.55
N LEU A 196 -35.67 -26.42 -4.56
CA LEU A 196 -35.92 -27.14 -5.81
C LEU A 196 -36.06 -28.64 -5.58
N ALA A 197 -35.15 -29.25 -4.82
CA ALA A 197 -35.23 -30.67 -4.48
C ALA A 197 -36.55 -31.01 -3.77
N TYR A 198 -36.94 -30.24 -2.75
CA TYR A 198 -38.20 -30.47 -2.03
C TYR A 198 -39.44 -30.26 -2.90
N LYS A 199 -39.38 -29.32 -3.86
CA LYS A 199 -40.47 -29.13 -4.83
C LYS A 199 -40.61 -30.37 -5.74
N ASP A 200 -39.49 -30.94 -6.18
CA ASP A 200 -39.48 -32.12 -7.03
C ASP A 200 -39.95 -33.37 -6.27
N ASP A 201 -39.51 -33.54 -5.02
CA ASP A 201 -39.98 -34.59 -4.11
C ASP A 201 -41.50 -34.51 -3.90
N PHE A 202 -42.02 -33.32 -3.62
CA PHE A 202 -43.44 -33.10 -3.43
C PHE A 202 -44.26 -33.34 -4.71
N SER A 203 -43.69 -33.01 -5.87
CA SER A 203 -44.34 -33.24 -7.18
C SER A 203 -44.37 -34.73 -7.51
N SER A 204 -43.28 -35.45 -7.21
CA SER A 204 -43.19 -36.90 -7.38
C SER A 204 -44.19 -37.61 -6.47
N GLU A 205 -44.25 -37.24 -5.18
CA GLU A 205 -45.19 -37.84 -4.24
C GLU A 205 -46.66 -37.52 -4.58
N ARG A 206 -46.94 -36.33 -5.13
CA ARG A 206 -48.27 -36.06 -5.72
C ARG A 206 -48.57 -37.02 -6.87
N ALA A 207 -47.65 -37.20 -7.81
CA ALA A 207 -47.85 -38.08 -8.94
C ALA A 207 -48.05 -39.54 -8.50
N ASP A 208 -47.33 -39.98 -7.47
CA ASP A 208 -47.46 -41.31 -6.88
C ASP A 208 -48.82 -41.51 -6.21
N ARG A 209 -49.27 -40.50 -5.47
CA ARG A 209 -50.62 -40.45 -4.91
C ARG A 209 -51.71 -40.50 -5.98
N GLU A 210 -51.57 -39.76 -7.08
CA GLU A 210 -52.51 -39.78 -8.19
C GLU A 210 -52.58 -41.17 -8.85
N ARG A 211 -51.42 -41.82 -9.07
CA ARG A 211 -51.37 -43.20 -9.57
C ARG A 211 -52.06 -44.18 -8.61
N ALA A 212 -51.82 -44.04 -7.30
CA ALA A 212 -52.49 -44.85 -6.29
C ALA A 212 -54.01 -44.61 -6.30
N GLN A 213 -54.46 -43.36 -6.48
CA GLN A 213 -55.88 -43.03 -6.62
C GLN A 213 -56.49 -43.67 -7.86
N THR A 214 -55.85 -43.59 -9.03
CA THR A 214 -56.33 -44.29 -10.25
C THR A 214 -56.46 -45.79 -10.00
N ARG A 215 -55.46 -46.40 -9.35
CA ARG A 215 -55.51 -47.83 -9.03
C ARG A 215 -56.65 -48.20 -8.09
N ILE A 216 -56.97 -47.35 -7.12
CA ILE A 216 -58.12 -47.55 -6.23
C ILE A 216 -59.42 -47.54 -7.04
N HIS A 217 -59.62 -46.56 -7.92
CA HIS A 217 -60.82 -46.49 -8.76
C HIS A 217 -60.96 -47.73 -9.67
N GLU A 218 -59.88 -48.17 -10.33
CA GLU A 218 -59.88 -49.41 -11.14
C GLU A 218 -60.28 -50.64 -10.32
N LEU A 219 -59.77 -50.75 -9.09
CA LEU A 219 -60.10 -51.85 -8.19
C LEU A 219 -61.56 -51.78 -7.71
N GLU A 220 -62.07 -50.58 -7.44
CA GLU A 220 -63.48 -50.36 -7.10
C GLU A 220 -64.41 -50.76 -8.25
N GLU A 221 -64.08 -50.40 -9.49
CA GLU A 221 -64.81 -50.82 -10.70
C GLU A 221 -64.80 -52.34 -10.90
N GLN A 222 -63.65 -52.99 -10.69
CA GLN A 222 -63.53 -54.44 -10.73
C GLN A 222 -64.38 -55.11 -9.65
N VAL A 223 -64.34 -54.59 -8.42
CA VAL A 223 -65.17 -55.09 -7.31
C VAL A 223 -66.66 -54.91 -7.62
N ALA A 224 -67.07 -53.76 -8.17
CA ALA A 224 -68.45 -53.52 -8.58
C ALA A 224 -68.90 -54.49 -9.69
N SER A 225 -68.04 -54.70 -10.69
CA SER A 225 -68.28 -55.65 -11.78
C SER A 225 -68.42 -57.10 -11.29
N LEU A 226 -67.53 -57.53 -10.39
CA LEU A 226 -67.60 -58.85 -9.76
C LEU A 226 -68.85 -59.01 -8.91
N ARG A 227 -69.22 -57.99 -8.11
CA ARG A 227 -70.49 -57.98 -7.34
C ARG A 227 -71.69 -58.12 -8.26
N HIS A 228 -71.70 -57.41 -9.39
CA HIS A 228 -72.77 -57.51 -10.38
C HIS A 228 -72.82 -58.92 -10.99
N GLN A 229 -71.69 -59.50 -11.40
CA GLN A 229 -71.62 -60.88 -11.92
C GLN A 229 -72.13 -61.92 -10.92
N VAL A 230 -71.80 -61.76 -9.63
CA VAL A 230 -72.31 -62.64 -8.56
C VAL A 230 -73.82 -62.49 -8.40
N SER A 231 -74.36 -61.25 -8.44
CA SER A 231 -75.80 -61.00 -8.42
C SER A 231 -76.50 -61.66 -9.61
N TRP A 232 -76.02 -61.44 -10.84
CA TRP A 232 -76.58 -62.07 -12.04
C TRP A 232 -76.55 -63.59 -12.01
N ARG A 233 -75.47 -64.20 -11.48
CA ARG A 233 -75.40 -65.66 -11.28
C ARG A 233 -76.37 -66.15 -10.19
N GLN A 234 -76.66 -65.35 -9.18
CA GLN A 234 -77.68 -65.67 -8.17
C GLN A 234 -79.09 -65.54 -8.74
N ASP A 235 -79.37 -64.51 -9.53
CA ASP A 235 -80.70 -64.26 -10.11
C ASP A 235 -81.03 -65.19 -11.29
N SER A 236 -80.04 -65.66 -12.04
CA SER A 236 -80.22 -66.68 -13.10
C SER A 236 -80.37 -68.11 -12.58
N ARG A 237 -80.27 -68.30 -11.25
CA ARG A 237 -80.52 -69.59 -10.60
C ARG A 237 -81.99 -69.62 -10.17
N GLU A 238 -82.86 -70.20 -10.99
CA GLU A 238 -84.20 -70.60 -10.52
C GLU A 238 -84.06 -71.44 -9.22
N PRO A 239 -85.02 -71.33 -8.27
CA PRO A 239 -84.93 -71.93 -6.94
C PRO A 239 -85.02 -73.46 -7.01
N GLY A 240 -83.89 -74.10 -7.31
CA GLY A 240 -83.75 -75.54 -7.47
C GLY A 240 -82.71 -76.12 -6.52
N SER A 241 -83.21 -76.58 -5.37
CA SER A 241 -82.63 -77.65 -4.54
C SER A 241 -81.32 -77.38 -3.79
N CYS A 242 -81.48 -77.08 -2.51
CA CYS A 242 -80.53 -77.42 -1.48
C CYS A 242 -80.17 -78.93 -1.55
N ARG A 243 -78.90 -79.25 -1.79
CA ARG A 243 -78.26 -80.40 -1.12
C ARG A 243 -76.92 -79.99 -0.57
N VAL A 244 -76.92 -79.85 0.76
CA VAL A 244 -75.76 -80.08 1.61
C VAL A 244 -75.07 -81.36 1.18
N ARG A 245 -73.75 -81.29 0.96
CA ARG A 245 -72.87 -82.45 1.03
C ARG A 245 -71.69 -82.12 1.93
N THR A 246 -71.82 -82.58 3.17
CA THR A 246 -70.73 -82.88 4.09
C THR A 246 -69.89 -84.02 3.53
N GLY A 247 -68.58 -83.93 3.68
CA GLY A 247 -67.58 -84.92 3.24
C GLY A 247 -66.47 -84.17 2.50
N GLY A 248 -65.37 -83.77 3.16
CA GLY A 248 -64.46 -84.65 3.87
C GLY A 248 -63.47 -85.19 2.83
N ASN A 249 -62.29 -84.58 2.75
CA ASN A 249 -61.01 -85.23 2.45
C ASN A 249 -59.87 -84.20 2.51
N THR A 250 -58.94 -84.48 3.42
CA THR A 250 -57.55 -84.06 3.43
C THR A 250 -56.86 -84.36 2.09
N PRO A 251 -55.90 -83.53 1.71
CA PRO A 251 -54.65 -84.02 1.17
C PRO A 251 -53.48 -83.54 2.01
N ALA A 252 -52.60 -84.49 2.30
CA ALA A 252 -51.33 -84.32 2.97
C ALA A 252 -50.33 -83.54 2.10
N TYR A 253 -49.34 -82.94 2.79
CA TYR A 253 -47.94 -82.82 2.35
C TYR A 253 -47.72 -81.87 1.15
N LEU A 254 -47.07 -80.72 1.33
CA LEU A 254 -45.62 -80.67 1.41
C LEU A 254 -45.11 -79.54 2.32
N GLU A 255 -44.32 -79.99 3.28
CA GLU A 255 -43.29 -79.31 4.04
C GLU A 255 -42.15 -78.91 3.08
N ALA A 256 -41.68 -77.67 3.17
CA ALA A 256 -40.41 -77.24 2.58
C ALA A 256 -39.77 -76.29 3.58
N ASP A 257 -39.13 -76.89 4.58
CA ASP A 257 -38.23 -76.21 5.50
C ASP A 257 -36.81 -76.16 4.90
N ALA A 258 -36.15 -75.03 5.17
CA ALA A 258 -34.72 -74.80 5.27
C ALA A 258 -33.73 -75.32 4.19
N SER A 259 -32.96 -74.36 3.64
CA SER A 259 -31.50 -74.52 3.61
C SER A 259 -30.84 -73.19 3.96
N GLU A 260 -30.37 -73.13 5.20
CA GLU A 260 -29.25 -72.30 5.61
C GLU A 260 -28.01 -72.65 4.78
N LEU A 261 -27.28 -71.64 4.32
CA LEU A 261 -25.83 -71.75 4.17
C LEU A 261 -25.20 -70.71 5.09
N ALA A 262 -24.47 -71.24 6.07
CA ALA A 262 -23.85 -70.49 7.12
C ALA A 262 -22.34 -70.29 6.84
N VAL A 263 -21.85 -69.10 7.25
CA VAL A 263 -20.51 -68.77 7.79
C VAL A 263 -19.37 -68.47 6.77
N PRO A 264 -18.31 -67.65 7.09
CA PRO A 264 -18.05 -66.76 8.24
C PRO A 264 -17.68 -65.30 7.91
N GLY A 265 -17.89 -64.41 8.89
CA GLY A 265 -16.73 -63.68 9.45
C GLY A 265 -16.80 -62.15 9.55
N GLY A 266 -16.95 -61.66 10.78
CA GLY A 266 -16.15 -60.52 11.26
C GLY A 266 -16.90 -59.33 11.87
N ARG A 267 -17.02 -59.34 13.22
CA ARG A 267 -16.81 -58.23 14.20
C ARG A 267 -17.57 -56.89 13.96
N ARG A 268 -18.12 -56.16 14.94
CA ARG A 268 -18.39 -56.21 16.39
C ARG A 268 -18.83 -54.77 16.73
N PHE A 269 -19.80 -54.61 17.65
CA PHE A 269 -20.08 -53.43 18.51
C PHE A 269 -20.33 -52.07 17.81
N GLY A 270 -21.36 -51.29 18.10
CA GLY A 270 -22.29 -51.23 19.21
C GLY A 270 -22.53 -49.76 19.53
N THR A 271 -23.77 -49.27 19.47
CA THR A 271 -24.12 -47.97 20.07
C THR A 271 -25.62 -47.96 20.39
N GLY A 272 -25.95 -48.38 21.62
CA GLY A 272 -27.16 -47.93 22.28
C GLY A 272 -26.96 -46.49 22.73
N SER A 273 -27.96 -45.64 22.50
CA SER A 273 -28.01 -44.28 23.02
C SER A 273 -28.65 -44.28 24.41
N PRO A 274 -27.95 -43.82 25.46
CA PRO A 274 -28.60 -43.51 26.72
C PRO A 274 -29.12 -42.08 26.70
N TRP A 275 -30.40 -41.95 27.05
CA TRP A 275 -31.01 -40.76 27.61
C TRP A 275 -30.14 -40.13 28.71
N LEU A 276 -29.93 -38.81 28.64
CA LEU A 276 -29.62 -37.97 29.81
C LEU A 276 -29.90 -36.48 29.51
N GLU A 277 -30.96 -36.00 30.18
CA GLU A 277 -31.20 -34.72 30.85
C GLU A 277 -30.57 -33.40 30.34
N LEU A 278 -31.46 -32.41 30.18
CA LEU A 278 -31.17 -30.97 30.25
C LEU A 278 -31.78 -30.41 31.57
N PRO A 279 -31.17 -29.37 32.17
CA PRO A 279 -31.50 -28.93 33.52
C PRO A 279 -32.75 -28.04 33.57
N ALA A 280 -33.41 -28.10 34.72
CA ALA A 280 -34.49 -27.22 35.13
C ALA A 280 -34.01 -25.79 35.35
N GLU A 281 -34.82 -24.81 34.91
CA GLU A 281 -35.31 -23.67 35.70
C GLU A 281 -36.10 -22.70 34.80
N GLY A 282 -37.22 -22.16 35.31
CA GLY A 282 -37.87 -21.00 34.70
C GLY A 282 -39.40 -20.99 34.77
N LYS A 283 -39.93 -20.53 35.90
CA LYS A 283 -41.35 -20.18 36.16
C LYS A 283 -42.08 -19.57 34.95
N ARG A 284 -43.24 -20.14 34.62
CA ARG A 284 -44.35 -19.39 33.99
C ARG A 284 -45.16 -18.65 35.06
N PRO A 285 -45.60 -17.42 34.75
CA PRO A 285 -46.97 -17.06 35.09
C PRO A 285 -47.72 -16.51 33.85
N GLY A 286 -48.98 -16.95 33.71
CA GLY A 286 -50.04 -16.15 33.08
C GLY A 286 -50.08 -16.16 31.55
N ALA A 287 -50.67 -17.19 30.98
CA ALA A 287 -51.25 -17.10 29.64
C ALA A 287 -52.55 -16.29 29.71
N THR A 288 -52.47 -14.99 29.43
CA THR A 288 -53.59 -14.25 28.81
C THR A 288 -53.33 -14.20 27.32
N ALA A 289 -54.36 -14.55 26.55
CA ALA A 289 -54.36 -14.59 25.10
C ALA A 289 -53.76 -13.31 24.50
N ARG A 290 -52.51 -13.39 24.01
CA ARG A 290 -51.95 -12.38 23.12
C ARG A 290 -52.30 -12.78 21.68
N GLY A 291 -53.06 -11.93 21.02
CA GLY A 291 -53.22 -11.99 19.57
C GLY A 291 -51.86 -12.03 18.91
N GLN A 292 -51.73 -12.85 17.88
CA GLN A 292 -50.61 -12.77 16.95
C GLN A 292 -50.79 -11.43 16.22
N GLY A 293 -49.93 -10.45 16.47
CA GLY A 293 -49.91 -9.22 15.69
C GLY A 293 -49.95 -7.89 16.45
N ASP A 294 -49.06 -7.72 17.43
CA ASP A 294 -48.85 -6.40 18.04
C ASP A 294 -47.45 -5.88 17.69
N LEU A 295 -47.38 -4.86 16.84
CA LEU A 295 -46.17 -4.12 16.52
C LEU A 295 -45.81 -3.19 17.70
N GLN A 296 -44.52 -3.14 18.08
CA GLN A 296 -44.07 -2.40 19.25
C GLN A 296 -43.11 -1.27 18.87
N CYS A 297 -43.32 -0.08 19.45
CA CYS A 297 -42.36 1.02 19.35
C CYS A 297 -41.07 0.68 20.13
N PRO A 298 -39.88 0.72 19.51
CA PRO A 298 -38.63 0.34 20.17
C PRO A 298 -38.16 1.33 21.25
N HIS A 299 -38.73 2.54 21.29
CA HIS A 299 -38.30 3.61 22.20
C HIS A 299 -39.13 3.68 23.48
N CYS A 300 -40.47 3.59 23.38
CA CYS A 300 -41.37 3.68 24.54
C CYS A 300 -42.12 2.38 24.83
N LEU A 301 -41.89 1.33 24.04
CA LEU A 301 -42.50 0.00 24.19
C LEU A 301 -44.04 -0.03 24.08
N ARG A 302 -44.64 1.04 23.53
CA ARG A 302 -46.08 1.11 23.24
C ARG A 302 -46.44 0.13 22.12
N TYR A 303 -47.57 -0.57 22.31
CA TYR A 303 -48.11 -1.56 21.38
C TYR A 303 -49.10 -0.91 20.41
N PHE A 304 -49.06 -1.39 19.18
CA PHE A 304 -49.92 -1.05 18.05
C PHE A 304 -50.37 -2.36 17.42
N SER A 305 -51.60 -2.43 16.92
CA SER A 305 -52.02 -3.63 16.18
C SER A 305 -51.34 -3.70 14.81
N ASP A 306 -51.29 -4.88 14.20
CA ASP A 306 -50.74 -5.08 12.84
C ASP A 306 -51.39 -4.17 11.78
N GLU A 307 -52.65 -3.77 11.98
CA GLU A 307 -53.37 -2.85 11.08
C GLU A 307 -52.94 -1.37 11.24
N GLN A 308 -52.27 -1.03 12.36
CA GLN A 308 -51.86 0.34 12.73
C GLN A 308 -50.40 0.65 12.38
N GLY A 309 -49.81 -0.05 11.40
CA GLY A 309 -48.41 0.12 11.02
C GLY A 309 -48.02 1.57 10.68
N GLU A 310 -48.87 2.31 9.98
CA GLU A 310 -48.60 3.72 9.64
C GLU A 310 -48.61 4.66 10.86
N GLU A 311 -49.44 4.35 11.86
CA GLU A 311 -49.51 5.10 13.11
C GLU A 311 -48.30 4.82 13.99
N LEU A 312 -47.80 3.59 13.98
CA LEU A 312 -46.52 3.23 14.61
C LEU A 312 -45.37 4.03 14.00
N PHE A 313 -45.24 4.10 12.67
CA PHE A 313 -44.14 4.85 12.05
C PHE A 313 -44.18 6.34 12.37
N ARG A 314 -45.38 6.95 12.38
CA ARG A 314 -45.56 8.35 12.80
C ARG A 314 -45.18 8.53 14.27
N HIS A 315 -45.62 7.62 15.13
CA HIS A 315 -45.28 7.64 16.54
C HIS A 315 -43.77 7.47 16.80
N VAL A 316 -43.09 6.57 16.08
CA VAL A 316 -41.63 6.37 16.20
C VAL A 316 -40.87 7.65 15.84
N ALA A 317 -41.30 8.38 14.81
CA ALA A 317 -40.70 9.66 14.40
C ALA A 317 -40.89 10.80 15.43
N GLU A 318 -41.96 10.75 16.22
CA GLU A 318 -42.22 11.69 17.31
C GLU A 318 -41.55 11.24 18.62
N CYS A 319 -41.46 9.93 18.86
CA CYS A 319 -40.92 9.34 20.09
C CYS A 319 -39.38 9.40 20.16
N CYS A 320 -38.71 9.69 19.05
CA CYS A 320 -37.25 9.86 18.99
C CYS A 320 -36.77 11.32 19.10
N GLN A 321 -37.68 12.27 19.36
CA GLN A 321 -37.38 13.66 19.71
C GLN A 321 -37.39 13.83 21.23
#